data_AF-A0A4R5A0T7-F1
#
_entry.id   AF-A0A4R5A0T7-F1
#
_cell.length_a   1.000
_cell.length_b   1.000
_cell.length_c   1.000
_cell.angle_alpha   90.00
_cell.angle_beta   90.00
_cell.angle_gamma   90.00
#
_symmetry.space_group_name_H-M   'P 1'
#
loop_
_entity.id
_entity.type
_entity.pdbx_description
1 polymer ?
#
loop_
_entity_poly.entity_id
_entity_poly.type
_entity_poly.pdbx_seq_one_letter_code
_entity_poly.pdbx_strand_id
1 'polypeptide(L)'
;MHDQVLDPADGHGAACPACESQAASEELRVRLPSAEAITTLGDARAAIDGLDAALAALLERRAAIAAVVQRLKPVGGFAGRDPERERRIVEAMAEHAPALGPDRLARIMNAVIETGLDAAADR
;
A
#
# COMPACT_ATOMS: atom_id res chain seq x y z
N MET A 1 66.27 29.63 16.65
CA MET A 1 66.03 29.97 15.24
C MET A 1 65.11 28.87 14.71
N HIS A 2 63.80 29.06 14.86
CA HIS A 2 62.88 29.41 13.76
C HIS A 2 62.90 28.34 12.66
N ASP A 3 61.89 27.48 12.62
CA ASP A 3 60.90 27.64 11.56
C ASP A 3 59.56 27.02 11.93
N GLN A 4 58.51 27.56 11.31
CA GLN A 4 57.10 27.43 11.62
C GLN A 4 56.40 26.41 10.70
N VAL A 5 55.32 25.82 11.26
CA VAL A 5 54.00 25.61 10.62
C VAL A 5 53.91 24.69 9.39
N LEU A 6 53.09 23.64 9.50
CA LEU A 6 51.84 23.47 8.73
C LEU A 6 51.11 22.21 9.21
N ASP A 7 49.95 22.42 9.81
CA ASP A 7 48.95 21.40 10.15
C ASP A 7 47.99 21.26 8.96
N PRO A 8 47.70 20.06 8.45
CA PRO A 8 46.56 19.87 7.57
C PRO A 8 45.34 19.42 8.37
N ALA A 9 44.46 20.38 8.66
CA ALA A 9 43.05 20.11 8.87
C ALA A 9 42.38 19.68 7.55
N ASP A 10 41.28 18.93 7.72
CA ASP A 10 40.18 18.70 6.77
C ASP A 10 40.32 17.59 5.72
N GLY A 11 39.99 16.38 6.15
CA GLY A 11 39.36 15.35 5.33
C GLY A 11 37.93 15.09 5.79
N HIS A 12 37.00 15.94 5.33
CA HIS A 12 35.57 15.67 5.41
C HIS A 12 35.20 14.40 4.63
N GLY A 13 34.24 13.65 5.16
CA GLY A 13 33.29 12.90 4.33
C GLY A 13 33.59 11.42 4.14
N ALA A 14 33.07 10.61 5.04
CA ALA A 14 32.19 9.50 4.67
C ALA A 14 31.46 9.03 5.93
N ALA A 15 30.43 9.79 6.34
CA ALA A 15 29.29 9.15 6.98
C ALA A 15 28.83 8.10 5.97
N CYS A 16 29.08 6.82 6.28
CA CYS A 16 28.70 5.73 5.41
C CYS A 16 27.17 5.76 5.32
N PRO A 17 26.56 6.12 4.17
CA PRO A 17 25.10 6.24 4.05
C PRO A 17 24.42 4.87 4.01
N ALA A 18 25.18 3.79 4.20
CA ALA A 18 24.78 2.42 3.93
C ALA A 18 23.96 1.75 5.06
N CYS A 19 23.51 2.50 6.08
CA CYS A 19 22.52 1.98 7.05
C CYS A 19 21.19 2.76 7.08
N GLU A 20 21.04 3.83 6.29
CA GLU A 20 19.78 4.58 6.20
C GLU A 20 19.05 4.28 4.89
N SER A 21 18.49 3.08 4.79
CA SER A 21 17.12 2.90 4.27
C SER A 21 16.67 1.45 4.48
N GLN A 22 16.33 1.10 5.72
CA GLN A 22 15.09 0.36 5.87
C GLN A 22 14.02 1.29 5.29
N ALA A 23 13.64 1.11 4.01
CA ALA A 23 12.53 1.86 3.44
C ALA A 23 11.40 1.76 4.44
N ALA A 24 11.03 2.88 5.08
CA ALA A 24 10.24 2.87 6.29
C ALA A 24 9.00 2.00 6.07
N SER A 25 8.96 0.83 6.71
CA SER A 25 7.79 -0.03 6.70
C SER A 25 6.71 0.71 7.49
N GLU A 26 5.92 1.51 6.78
CA GLU A 26 4.77 2.19 7.37
C GLU A 26 3.76 1.13 7.82
N GLU A 27 3.45 1.12 9.11
CA GLU A 27 2.47 0.21 9.70
C GLU A 27 1.14 0.93 9.88
N LEU A 28 0.09 0.45 9.19
CA LEU A 28 -1.27 0.90 9.41
C LEU A 28 -1.92 0.06 10.52
N ARG A 29 -2.21 0.68 11.66
CA ARG A 29 -3.00 0.07 12.74
C ARG A 29 -4.45 0.56 12.67
N VAL A 30 -5.37 -0.37 12.46
CA VAL A 30 -6.82 -0.10 12.43
C VAL A 30 -7.47 -0.70 13.66
N ARG A 31 -8.23 0.10 14.43
CA ARG A 31 -9.12 -0.44 15.46
C ARG A 31 -10.42 -0.88 14.82
N LEU A 32 -10.72 -2.18 14.91
CA LEU A 32 -11.97 -2.73 14.40
C LEU A 32 -13.09 -2.51 15.43
N PRO A 33 -14.18 -1.77 15.06
CA PRO A 33 -15.31 -1.59 15.96
C PRO A 33 -16.09 -2.90 16.11
N SER A 34 -16.60 -3.16 17.32
CA SER A 34 -17.53 -4.28 17.53
C SER A 34 -18.93 -3.89 17.06
N ALA A 35 -19.48 -4.64 16.11
CA ALA A 35 -20.83 -4.41 15.60
C ALA A 35 -21.90 -4.51 16.71
N GLU A 36 -21.70 -5.39 17.69
CA GLU A 36 -22.63 -5.60 18.81
C GLU A 36 -22.68 -4.42 19.79
N ALA A 37 -21.59 -3.63 19.86
CA ALA A 37 -21.50 -2.46 20.74
C ALA A 37 -22.14 -1.20 20.13
N ILE A 38 -22.48 -1.23 18.83
CA ILE A 38 -23.04 -0.09 18.11
C ILE A 38 -24.56 -0.09 18.31
N THR A 39 -25.07 0.93 18.99
CA THR A 39 -26.50 1.02 19.35
C THR A 39 -27.22 2.17 18.66
N THR A 40 -26.48 3.08 18.01
CA THR A 40 -27.05 4.23 17.31
C THR A 40 -26.58 4.31 15.86
N LEU A 41 -27.40 4.94 15.01
CA LEU A 41 -27.04 5.21 13.62
C LEU A 41 -25.84 6.15 13.50
N GLY A 42 -25.69 7.09 14.43
CA GLY A 42 -24.57 8.02 14.46
C GLY A 42 -23.25 7.27 14.67
N ASP A 43 -23.21 6.38 15.65
CA ASP A 43 -22.03 5.56 15.95
C ASP A 43 -21.69 4.62 14.80
N ALA A 44 -22.71 4.04 14.15
CA ALA A 44 -22.52 3.18 12.99
C ALA A 44 -21.85 3.92 11.82
N ARG A 45 -22.30 5.15 11.53
CA ARG A 45 -21.71 5.97 10.45
C ARG A 45 -20.29 6.39 10.77
N ALA A 46 -20.03 6.86 12.00
CA ALA A 46 -18.68 7.21 12.43
C ALA A 46 -17.71 6.01 12.37
N ALA A 47 -18.19 4.81 12.70
CA ALA A 47 -17.43 3.57 12.56
C ALA A 47 -17.10 3.26 11.09
N ILE A 48 -18.07 3.44 10.18
CA ILE A 48 -17.85 3.28 8.73
C ILE A 48 -16.83 4.30 8.23
N ASP A 49 -16.98 5.58 8.57
CA ASP A 49 -16.05 6.64 8.14
C ASP A 49 -14.60 6.33 8.54
N GLY A 50 -14.39 5.77 9.74
CA GLY A 50 -13.08 5.33 10.21
C GLY A 50 -12.52 4.15 9.42
N LEU A 51 -13.36 3.17 9.06
CA LEU A 51 -12.97 2.04 8.20
C LEU A 51 -12.66 2.50 6.78
N ASP A 52 -13.44 3.44 6.24
CA ASP A 52 -13.26 4.00 4.90
C ASP A 52 -11.96 4.80 4.79
N ALA A 53 -11.60 5.56 5.82
CA ALA A 53 -10.30 6.24 5.89
C ALA A 53 -9.13 5.24 5.85
N ALA A 54 -9.23 4.13 6.58
CA ALA A 54 -8.23 3.07 6.54
C ALA A 54 -8.19 2.36 5.18
N LEU A 55 -9.36 2.10 4.58
CA LEU A 55 -9.47 1.52 3.24
C LEU A 55 -8.84 2.42 2.18
N ALA A 56 -9.05 3.74 2.25
CA ALA A 56 -8.44 4.70 1.33
C ALA A 56 -6.90 4.66 1.38
N ALA A 57 -6.32 4.61 2.58
CA ALA A 57 -4.87 4.49 2.75
C ALA A 57 -4.32 3.17 2.14
N LEU A 58 -5.04 2.06 2.35
CA LEU A 58 -4.67 0.75 1.77
C LEU A 58 -4.80 0.75 0.25
N LEU A 59 -5.84 1.38 -0.30
CA LEU A 59 -6.06 1.48 -1.75
C LEU A 59 -4.97 2.31 -2.43
N GLU A 60 -4.57 3.45 -1.86
CA GLU A 60 -3.46 4.27 -2.39
C GLU A 60 -2.16 3.45 -2.42
N ARG A 61 -1.84 2.77 -1.30
CA ARG A 61 -0.63 1.93 -1.25
C ARG A 61 -0.70 0.76 -2.22
N ARG A 62 -1.87 0.13 -2.37
CA ARG A 62 -2.08 -0.95 -3.34
C ARG A 62 -1.90 -0.45 -4.77
N ALA A 63 -2.43 0.72 -5.12
CA ALA A 63 -2.26 1.33 -6.44
C ALA A 63 -0.78 1.64 -6.73
N ALA A 64 -0.05 2.20 -5.76
CA ALA A 64 1.38 2.45 -5.89
C ALA A 64 2.18 1.16 -6.17
N ILE A 65 1.89 0.07 -5.45
CA ILE A 65 2.52 -1.24 -5.68
C ILE A 65 2.08 -1.83 -7.03
N ALA A 66 0.80 -1.68 -7.41
CA ALA A 66 0.31 -2.12 -8.71
C ALA A 66 1.06 -1.41 -9.86
N ALA A 67 1.33 -0.11 -9.74
CA ALA A 67 2.14 0.63 -10.70
C ALA A 67 3.57 0.08 -10.81
N VAL A 68 4.19 -0.32 -9.70
CA VAL A 68 5.49 -1.03 -9.72
C VAL A 68 5.36 -2.34 -10.51
N VAL A 69 4.35 -3.15 -10.22
CA VAL A 69 4.09 -4.41 -10.93
C VAL A 69 3.91 -4.17 -12.43
N GLN A 70 3.19 -3.12 -12.84
CA GLN A 70 2.98 -2.81 -14.26
C GLN A 70 4.29 -2.48 -15.00
N ARG A 71 5.23 -1.77 -14.36
CA ARG A 71 6.56 -1.52 -14.94
C ARG A 71 7.43 -2.77 -15.07
N LEU A 72 7.19 -3.77 -14.22
CA LEU A 72 7.94 -5.03 -14.23
C LEU A 72 7.38 -6.07 -15.21
N LYS A 73 6.11 -5.93 -15.61
CA LYS A 73 5.46 -6.88 -16.52
C LYS A 73 5.98 -6.69 -17.96
N PRO A 74 6.16 -7.80 -18.72
CA PRO A 74 6.45 -7.71 -20.16
C PRO A 74 5.30 -7.06 -20.95
N VAL A 75 4.07 -7.27 -20.50
CA VAL A 75 2.85 -6.66 -21.05
C VAL A 75 2.13 -5.95 -19.91
N GLY A 76 2.09 -4.61 -19.97
CA GLY A 76 1.43 -3.77 -18.98
C GLY A 76 -0.05 -3.50 -19.28
N GLY A 77 -0.66 -2.69 -18.41
CA GLY A 77 -2.05 -2.25 -18.52
C GLY A 77 -3.07 -3.39 -18.49
N PHE A 78 -4.21 -3.17 -19.13
CA PHE A 78 -5.31 -4.13 -19.22
C PHE A 78 -4.92 -5.40 -20.00
N ALA A 79 -4.02 -5.31 -20.96
CA ALA A 79 -3.55 -6.46 -21.74
C ALA A 79 -2.73 -7.45 -20.87
N GLY A 80 -2.15 -6.99 -19.78
CA GLY A 80 -1.41 -7.80 -18.82
C GLY A 80 -2.25 -8.37 -17.68
N ARG A 81 -3.59 -8.39 -17.80
CA ARG A 81 -4.47 -8.99 -16.80
C ARG A 81 -4.34 -10.52 -16.79
N ASP A 82 -4.46 -11.08 -15.60
CA ASP A 82 -4.35 -12.52 -15.35
C ASP A 82 -5.59 -12.97 -14.57
N PRO A 83 -6.64 -13.44 -15.27
CA PRO A 83 -7.90 -13.84 -14.63
C PRO A 83 -7.72 -14.93 -13.58
N GLU A 84 -6.74 -15.81 -13.74
CA GLU A 84 -6.50 -16.89 -12.79
C GLU A 84 -5.90 -16.33 -11.49
N ARG A 85 -4.91 -15.43 -11.60
CA ARG A 85 -4.36 -14.73 -10.44
C ARG A 85 -5.42 -13.89 -9.73
N GLU A 86 -6.28 -13.21 -10.48
CA GLU A 86 -7.37 -12.40 -9.93
C GLU A 86 -8.38 -13.26 -9.17
N ARG A 87 -8.74 -14.44 -9.70
CA ARG A 87 -9.57 -15.41 -9.00
C ARG A 87 -8.94 -15.90 -7.70
N ARG A 88 -7.65 -16.24 -7.70
CA ARG A 88 -6.93 -16.68 -6.48
C ARG A 88 -6.91 -15.60 -5.40
N ILE A 89 -6.81 -14.33 -5.78
CA ILE A 89 -6.91 -13.20 -4.83
C ILE A 89 -8.28 -13.20 -4.16
N VAL A 90 -9.35 -13.33 -4.95
CA VAL A 90 -10.73 -13.33 -4.44
C VAL A 90 -10.98 -14.52 -3.51
N GLU A 91 -10.51 -15.71 -3.89
CA GLU A 91 -10.63 -16.93 -3.08
C GLU A 91 -9.93 -16.74 -1.71
N ALA A 92 -8.70 -16.23 -1.70
CA ALA A 92 -7.98 -15.94 -0.46
C ALA A 92 -8.67 -14.86 0.40
N MET A 93 -9.23 -13.81 -0.22
CA MET A 93 -9.97 -12.79 0.52
C MET A 93 -11.28 -13.31 1.11
N ALA A 94 -11.93 -14.28 0.46
CA ALA A 94 -13.19 -14.85 0.93
C ALA A 94 -13.03 -15.61 2.26
N GLU A 95 -11.85 -16.17 2.54
CA GLU A 95 -11.52 -16.77 3.84
C GLU A 95 -11.59 -15.76 4.99
N HIS A 96 -11.23 -14.50 4.71
CA HIS A 96 -11.23 -13.41 5.69
C HIS A 96 -12.55 -12.63 5.72
N ALA A 97 -13.35 -12.67 4.65
CA ALA A 97 -14.61 -11.95 4.52
C ALA A 97 -15.78 -12.90 4.14
N PRO A 98 -16.12 -13.86 5.01
CA PRO A 98 -17.12 -14.89 4.69
C PRO A 98 -18.52 -14.31 4.43
N ALA A 99 -18.87 -13.19 5.06
CA ALA A 99 -20.13 -12.49 4.83
C ALA A 99 -20.24 -11.91 3.40
N LEU A 100 -19.12 -11.57 2.76
CA LEU A 100 -19.12 -11.12 1.38
C LEU A 100 -19.08 -12.30 0.41
N GLY A 101 -18.27 -13.31 0.69
CA GLY A 101 -18.06 -14.44 -0.19
C GLY A 101 -17.39 -14.07 -1.52
N PRO A 102 -17.02 -15.07 -2.34
CA PRO A 102 -16.18 -14.87 -3.52
C PRO A 102 -16.87 -14.00 -4.58
N ASP A 103 -18.16 -14.17 -4.85
CA ASP A 103 -18.83 -13.45 -5.95
C ASP A 103 -18.94 -11.94 -5.72
N ARG A 104 -19.19 -11.52 -4.47
CA ARG A 104 -19.24 -10.07 -4.14
C ARG A 104 -17.83 -9.49 -4.10
N LEU A 105 -16.88 -10.24 -3.55
CA LEU A 105 -15.46 -9.84 -3.54
C LEU A 105 -14.89 -9.73 -4.95
N ALA A 106 -15.28 -10.60 -5.89
CA ALA A 106 -14.85 -10.52 -7.27
C ALA A 106 -15.23 -9.17 -7.91
N ARG A 107 -16.44 -8.67 -7.66
CA ARG A 107 -16.87 -7.36 -8.18
C ARG A 107 -16.07 -6.21 -7.58
N ILE A 108 -15.84 -6.24 -6.26
CA ILE A 108 -15.04 -5.23 -5.56
C ILE A 108 -13.61 -5.24 -6.09
N MET A 109 -12.98 -6.41 -6.17
CA MET A 109 -11.60 -6.54 -6.61
C MET A 109 -11.42 -6.23 -8.08
N ASN A 110 -12.40 -6.52 -8.93
CA ASN A 110 -12.38 -6.07 -10.32
C ASN A 110 -12.25 -4.55 -10.39
N ALA A 111 -13.13 -3.81 -9.69
CA ALA A 111 -13.08 -2.35 -9.65
C ALA A 111 -11.73 -1.84 -9.09
N VAL A 112 -11.26 -2.42 -7.99
CA VAL A 112 -9.99 -2.03 -7.35
C VAL A 112 -8.76 -2.35 -8.24
N ILE A 113 -8.82 -3.39 -9.07
CA ILE A 113 -7.78 -3.69 -10.06
C ILE A 113 -7.84 -2.67 -11.20
N GLU A 114 -9.01 -2.47 -11.79
CA GLU A 114 -9.21 -1.56 -12.92
C GLU A 114 -8.82 -0.12 -12.57
N THR A 115 -9.33 0.42 -11.46
CA THR A 115 -8.92 1.76 -10.97
C THR A 115 -7.41 1.84 -10.75
N GLY A 116 -6.77 0.76 -10.28
CA GLY A 116 -5.32 0.72 -10.08
C GLY A 116 -4.53 0.68 -11.40
N LEU A 117 -5.09 0.08 -12.45
CA LEU A 117 -4.53 0.11 -13.80
C LEU A 117 -4.65 1.50 -14.42
N ASP A 118 -5.81 2.13 -14.29
CA ASP A 118 -6.07 3.48 -14.78
C ASP A 118 -5.13 4.49 -14.10
N ALA A 119 -5.07 4.47 -12.77
CA ALA A 119 -4.20 5.36 -11.99
C ALA A 119 -2.69 5.12 -12.25
N ALA A 120 -2.31 3.97 -12.78
CA ALA A 120 -0.93 3.70 -13.20
C ALA A 120 -0.65 4.19 -14.62
N ALA A 121 -1.66 4.30 -15.48
CA ALA A 121 -1.55 4.83 -16.83
C ALA A 121 -1.44 6.37 -16.84
N ASP A 122 -2.04 7.04 -15.86
CA ASP A 122 -2.01 8.50 -15.70
C ASP A 122 -0.70 9.07 -15.09
N ARG A 123 0.28 8.21 -14.79
CA ARG A 123 1.56 8.58 -14.17
C ARG A 123 2.72 8.46 -15.15
#